data_AF-A0A535MPE2-F1
#
_entry.id   AF-A0A535MPE2-F1
#
_cell.length_a   1.000
_cell.length_b   1.000
_cell.length_c   1.000
_cell.angle_alpha   90.00
_cell.angle_beta   90.00
_cell.angle_gamma   90.00
#
_symmetry.space_group_name_H-M   'P 1'
#
loop_
_entity.id
_entity.type
_entity.pdbx_description
1 polymer ?
#
loop_
_entity_poly.entity_id
_entity_poly.type
_entity_poly.pdbx_seq_one_letter_code
_entity_poly.pdbx_strand_id
1 'polypeptide(L)' 'MMSCGFGMWPLSLLILGVFLIGVTVFVVWMVRQLTGGQGPRPDSPEDILRRRFAAGELSQADYEQARRTLGLR' A
#
# COMPACT_ATOMS: atom_id res chain seq x y z
N MET A 1 12.65 5.91 55.41
CA MET A 1 11.48 5.08 55.09
C MET A 1 11.26 5.14 53.58
N MET A 2 11.52 4.01 52.93
CA MET A 2 11.09 3.52 51.62
C MET A 2 10.85 4.52 50.46
N SER A 3 11.86 4.57 49.60
CA SER A 3 11.85 5.04 48.22
C SER A 3 10.89 4.21 47.33
N CYS A 4 9.60 4.60 47.28
CA CYS A 4 8.60 4.04 46.35
C CYS A 4 8.46 4.85 45.04
N GLY A 5 9.55 5.41 44.52
CA GLY A 5 9.52 6.21 43.29
C GLY A 5 10.06 5.51 42.03
N PHE A 6 10.80 4.40 42.18
CA PHE A 6 11.59 3.83 41.08
C PHE A 6 10.88 2.72 40.29
N GLY A 7 9.74 2.21 40.79
CA GLY A 7 9.02 1.09 40.18
C GLY A 7 8.00 1.45 39.09
N MET A 8 7.53 2.70 39.04
CA MET A 8 6.48 3.13 38.08
C MET A 8 7.04 3.69 36.77
N TRP A 9 8.31 4.12 36.75
CA TRP A 9 8.97 4.66 35.54
C TRP A 9 9.23 3.62 34.44
N PRO A 10 9.77 2.42 34.74
CA PRO A 10 9.98 1.42 33.67
C PRO A 10 8.66 0.85 33.15
N LEU A 11 7.63 0.77 34.00
CA LEU A 11 6.33 0.24 33.63
C LEU A 11 5.58 1.17 32.67
N SER A 12 5.67 2.49 32.87
CA SER A 12 5.06 3.47 31.97
C SER A 12 5.72 3.48 30.58
N LEU A 13 7.05 3.35 30.51
CA LEU A 13 7.76 3.24 29.23
C LEU A 13 7.41 1.94 28.49
N LEU A 14 7.25 0.84 29.21
CA LEU A 14 6.85 -0.44 28.62
C LEU A 14 5.44 -0.38 28.04
N ILE A 15 4.49 0.21 28.77
CA ILE A 15 3.11 0.41 28.29
C ILE A 15 3.09 1.27 27.03
N LEU A 16 3.86 2.37 27.00
CA LEU A 16 3.96 3.22 25.81
C LEU A 16 4.59 2.48 24.62
N GLY A 17 5.64 1.69 24.85
CA GLY A 17 6.28 0.87 23.81
C GLY A 17 5.32 -0.17 23.21
N VAL A 18 4.61 -0.91 24.07
CA VAL A 18 3.60 -1.89 23.64
C VAL A 18 2.46 -1.20 22.89
N PHE A 19 2.01 -0.04 23.37
CA PHE A 19 0.98 0.75 22.70
C PHE A 19 1.41 1.16 21.29
N LEU A 20 2.62 1.69 21.11
CA LEU A 20 3.13 2.10 19.79
C LEU A 20 3.29 0.92 18.82
N ILE A 21 3.78 -0.23 19.31
CA ILE A 21 3.88 -1.45 18.50
C ILE A 21 2.47 -1.91 18.10
N GLY A 22 1.54 -1.94 19.06
CA GLY A 22 0.14 -2.29 18.81
C GLY A 22 -0.52 -1.41 17.76
N VAL A 23 -0.35 -0.09 17.87
CA VAL A 23 -0.86 0.89 16.87
C VAL A 23 -0.23 0.64 15.51
N THR A 24 1.08 0.40 15.45
CA THR A 24 1.78 0.15 14.17
C THR A 24 1.26 -1.11 13.50
N VAL A 25 1.14 -2.22 14.24
CA VAL A 25 0.59 -3.48 13.73
C VAL A 25 -0.86 -3.29 13.29
N PHE A 26 -1.67 -2.57 14.06
CA PHE A 26 -3.06 -2.28 13.73
C PHE A 26 -3.19 -1.46 12.44
N VAL A 27 -2.40 -0.39 12.30
CA VAL A 27 -2.37 0.43 11.09
C VAL A 27 -1.91 -0.38 9.88
N VAL A 28 -0.83 -1.17 10.00
CA VAL A 28 -0.36 -2.03 8.91
C VAL A 28 -1.42 -3.06 8.53
N TRP A 29 -2.07 -3.69 9.50
CA TRP A 29 -3.15 -4.65 9.24
C TRP A 29 -4.35 -3.98 8.56
N MET A 30 -4.74 -2.80 9.02
CA MET A 30 -5.86 -2.04 8.45
C MET A 30 -5.56 -1.55 7.04
N VAL A 31 -4.34 -1.04 6.79
CA VAL A 31 -3.88 -0.72 5.44
C VAL A 31 -3.92 -1.98 4.59
N ARG A 32 -3.37 -3.12 5.04
CA ARG A 32 -3.41 -4.38 4.29
C ARG A 32 -4.81 -4.93 4.04
N GLN A 33 -5.80 -4.62 4.87
CA GLN A 33 -7.20 -4.97 4.61
C GLN A 33 -7.80 -4.05 3.53
N LEU A 34 -7.56 -2.75 3.64
CA LEU A 34 -8.07 -1.74 2.70
C LEU A 34 -7.40 -1.86 1.32
N THR A 35 -6.08 -2.08 1.29
CA THR A 35 -5.30 -2.34 0.07
C THR A 35 -5.23 -3.82 -0.27
N GLY A 36 -5.74 -4.75 0.55
CA GLY A 36 -5.79 -6.18 0.23
C GLY A 36 -6.76 -6.51 -0.91
N GLY A 37 -7.76 -5.65 -1.14
CA GLY A 37 -8.60 -5.65 -2.34
C GLY A 37 -8.03 -4.82 -3.51
N GLN A 38 -6.91 -4.12 -3.29
CA GLN A 38 -6.20 -3.27 -4.25
C GLN A 38 -4.69 -3.50 -4.19
N GLY A 39 -4.24 -4.74 -3.93
CA GLY A 39 -2.85 -5.10 -4.23
C GLY A 39 -2.66 -4.74 -5.70
N PRO A 40 -1.51 -4.14 -6.10
CA PRO A 40 -1.34 -3.52 -7.41
C PRO A 40 -1.97 -4.44 -8.43
N ARG A 41 -3.18 -4.08 -8.87
CA ARG A 41 -3.88 -4.85 -9.89
C ARG A 41 -2.86 -4.80 -11.00
N PRO A 42 -2.29 -5.94 -11.45
CA PRO A 42 -1.25 -5.91 -12.47
C PRO A 42 -1.82 -4.99 -13.52
N ASP A 43 -1.21 -3.79 -13.67
CA ASP A 43 -1.82 -2.70 -14.43
C ASP A 43 -2.29 -3.37 -15.70
N SER A 44 -3.60 -3.32 -15.95
CA SER A 44 -4.15 -4.03 -17.09
C SER A 44 -3.25 -3.66 -18.27
N PRO A 45 -2.86 -4.59 -19.15
CA PRO A 45 -2.07 -4.24 -20.31
C PRO A 45 -2.61 -2.96 -21.00
N GLU A 46 -3.92 -2.74 -20.94
CA GLU A 46 -4.63 -1.51 -21.29
C GLU A 46 -4.21 -0.24 -20.55
N ASP A 47 -4.03 -0.26 -19.24
CA ASP A 47 -3.64 0.91 -18.43
C ASP A 47 -2.20 1.33 -18.77
N ILE A 48 -1.31 0.37 -19.01
CA ILE A 48 0.05 0.64 -19.50
C ILE A 48 0.00 1.25 -20.91
N LEU A 49 -0.82 0.67 -21.80
CA LEU A 49 -1.03 1.15 -23.17
C LEU A 49 -1.59 2.58 -23.19
N ARG A 50 -2.60 2.85 -22.37
CA ARG A 50 -3.28 4.16 -22.27
C ARG A 50 -2.34 5.24 -21.74
N ARG A 51 -1.49 4.91 -20.77
CA ARG A 51 -0.48 5.83 -20.24
C ARG A 51 0.57 6.20 -21.28
N ARG A 52 1.05 5.24 -22.09
CA ARG A 52 2.05 5.50 -23.15
C ARG A 52 1.46 6.23 -24.36
N PHE A 53 0.21 5.92 -24.72
CA PHE A 53 -0.52 6.67 -25.74
C PHE A 53 -0.74 8.13 -25.31
N ALA A 54 -1.15 8.37 -24.05
CA ALA A 54 -1.31 9.72 -23.51
C ALA A 54 0.02 10.48 -23.41
N ALA A 55 1.13 9.78 -23.18
CA ALA A 55 2.48 10.35 -23.23
C ALA A 55 2.96 10.67 -24.66
N GLY A 56 2.21 10.26 -25.70
CA GLY A 56 2.58 10.44 -27.11
C GLY A 56 3.72 9.52 -27.58
N GLU A 57 4.18 8.60 -26.72
CA GLU A 57 5.24 7.63 -27.06
C GLU A 57 4.72 6.49 -27.95
N LEU A 58 3.39 6.32 -28.03
CA LEU A 58 2.74 5.27 -28.80
C LEU A 58 1.80 5.89 -29.83
N SER A 59 2.01 5.55 -31.11
CA SER A 59 1.14 6.01 -32.20
C SER A 59 -0.23 5.34 -32.13
N GLN A 60 -1.26 6.02 -32.65
CA GLN A 60 -2.64 5.49 -32.69
C GLN A 60 -2.72 4.14 -33.41
N ALA A 61 -1.89 3.91 -34.42
CA ALA A 61 -1.81 2.64 -35.14
C ALA A 61 -1.33 1.48 -34.23
N ASP A 62 -0.31 1.73 -33.41
CA ASP A 62 0.26 0.74 -32.49
C ASP A 62 -0.71 0.42 -31.34
N TYR A 63 -1.44 1.44 -30.87
CA TYR A 63 -2.50 1.29 -29.87
C TYR A 63 -3.65 0.40 -30.39
N GLU A 64 -4.11 0.65 -31.61
CA GLU A 64 -5.17 -0.16 -32.23
C GLU A 64 -4.74 -1.61 -32.47
N GLN A 65 -3.50 -1.82 -32.92
CA GLN A 65 -2.97 -3.17 -33.14
C GLN A 65 -2.87 -3.93 -31.82
N ALA A 66 -2.34 -3.30 -30.77
CA ALA A 66 -2.25 -3.90 -29.45
C ALA A 66 -3.64 -4.21 -28.84
N ARG A 67 -4.64 -3.33 -29.02
CA ARG A 67 -6.03 -3.62 -28.60
C ARG A 67 -6.61 -4.85 -29.28
N ARG A 68 -6.35 -5.02 -30.58
CA ARG A 68 -6.78 -6.20 -31.34
C ARG A 68 -6.04 -7.47 -30.89
N THR A 69 -4.73 -7.37 -30.65
CA THR A 69 -3.91 -8.50 -30.18
C THR A 69 -4.32 -8.96 -28.78
N LEU A 70 -4.70 -8.04 -27.90
CA LEU A 70 -5.16 -8.34 -26.54
C LEU A 70 -6.61 -8.86 -26.50
N GLY A 71 -7.33 -8.90 -27.63
CA GLY A 71 -8.69 -9.45 -27.69
C GLY A 71 -9.74 -8.61 -26.95
N LEU A 72 -9.48 -7.31 -26.80
CA LEU A 72 -10.43 -6.36 -26.20
C LEU A 72 -11.59 -6.13 -27.17
N ARG A 73 -12.65 -6.93 -27.00
CA ARG A 73 -13.89 -6.81 -27.76
C ARG A 73 -14.77 -5.67 -27.24
#